data_AF-A0A1I5M816-F1
#
_entry.id   AF-A0A1I5M816-F1
#
_cell.length_a   1.000
_cell.length_b   1.000
_cell.length_c   1.000
_cell.angle_alpha   90.00
_cell.angle_beta   90.00
_cell.angle_gamma   90.00
#
_symmetry.space_group_name_H-M   'P 1'
#
loop_
_entity.id
_entity.type
_entity.pdbx_description
1 polymer ?
#
loop_
_entity_poly.entity_id
_entity_poly.type
_entity_poly.pdbx_seq_one_letter_code
_entity_poly.pdbx_strand_id
1 'polypeptide(L)'
;MPDTCEFLERRRTGADGESFEHERPYCTAVDAFVQPMRADVCAKRYDLDPESDCEFYRGAKGAGSITGFDGAGTTDSEAGGS
;
A
#
# COMPACT_ATOMS: atom_id res chain seq x y z
N MET A 1 -19.79 -5.91 3.85
CA MET A 1 -18.37 -5.49 3.84
C MET A 1 -18.23 -4.37 4.85
N PRO A 2 -17.24 -4.39 5.75
CA PRO A 2 -17.06 -3.31 6.71
C PRO A 2 -16.97 -1.96 5.96
N ASP A 3 -17.50 -0.91 6.59
CA ASP A 3 -17.49 0.47 6.08
C ASP A 3 -16.06 1.07 6.01
N THR A 4 -15.02 0.27 6.29
CA THR A 4 -13.61 0.67 6.32
C THR A 4 -12.72 -0.57 6.10
N CYS A 5 -11.53 -0.33 5.55
CA CYS A 5 -10.47 -1.32 5.37
C CYS A 5 -10.09 -2.04 6.68
N GLU A 6 -10.00 -3.37 6.65
CA GLU A 6 -9.65 -4.21 7.81
C GLU A 6 -8.24 -3.98 8.36
N PHE A 7 -7.36 -3.36 7.57
CA PHE A 7 -5.98 -3.07 7.95
C PHE A 7 -5.76 -1.66 8.50
N LEU A 8 -6.80 -0.82 8.56
CA LEU A 8 -6.67 0.55 9.06
C LEU A 8 -6.93 0.60 10.57
N GLU A 9 -5.91 1.01 11.31
CA GLU A 9 -6.01 1.32 12.73
C GLU A 9 -5.68 2.80 13.00
N ARG A 10 -6.10 3.29 14.17
CA ARG A 10 -5.68 4.59 14.69
C ARG A 10 -4.91 4.34 15.97
N ARG A 11 -3.62 4.72 15.98
CA ARG A 11 -2.71 4.47 17.11
C ARG A 11 -2.14 5.78 17.62
N ARG A 12 -2.02 5.90 18.94
CA ARG A 12 -1.36 7.03 19.59
C ARG A 12 0.11 6.76 19.91
N THR A 13 0.53 5.51 19.93
CA THR A 13 1.90 5.14 20.29
C THR A 13 2.60 4.53 19.08
N GLY A 14 3.80 5.03 18.79
CA GLY A 14 4.68 4.49 17.76
C GLY A 14 5.39 3.22 18.19
N ALA A 15 6.13 2.60 17.25
CA ALA A 15 6.85 1.36 17.52
C ALA A 15 7.94 1.54 18.60
N ASP A 16 8.54 2.73 18.67
CA ASP A 16 9.61 3.06 19.61
C ASP A 16 9.10 3.59 20.97
N GLY A 17 7.80 3.45 21.26
CA GLY A 17 7.18 3.92 22.50
C GLY A 17 6.92 5.44 22.54
N GLU A 18 7.21 6.14 21.45
CA GLU A 18 6.83 7.55 21.27
C GLU A 18 5.31 7.70 21.31
N SER A 19 4.80 8.71 22.03
CA SER A 19 3.37 8.99 22.12
C SER A 19 3.03 10.27 21.35
N PHE A 20 2.05 10.18 20.46
CA PHE A 20 1.52 11.30 19.69
C PHE A 20 0.43 12.03 20.48
N GLU A 21 0.27 13.33 20.24
CA GLU A 21 -0.83 14.12 20.83
C GLU A 21 -2.20 13.67 20.30
N HIS A 22 -2.24 13.24 19.03
CA HIS A 22 -3.45 12.77 18.36
C HIS A 22 -3.22 11.38 17.77
N GLU A 23 -4.31 10.63 17.62
CA GLU A 23 -4.25 9.30 16.99
C GLU A 23 -3.84 9.44 15.52
N ARG A 24 -2.83 8.68 15.13
CA ARG A 24 -2.30 8.66 13.77
C ARG A 24 -2.76 7.40 13.04
N PRO A 25 -3.04 7.49 11.73
CA PRO A 25 -3.43 6.33 10.95
C PRO A 25 -2.26 5.36 10.79
N TYR A 26 -2.53 4.10 11.11
CA TYR A 26 -1.58 2.99 11.04
C TYR A 26 -2.14 1.90 10.15
N CYS A 27 -1.33 1.37 9.24
CA CYS A 27 -1.72 0.29 8.35
C CYS A 27 -1.02 -1.01 8.78
N THR A 28 -1.81 -2.00 9.21
CA THR A 28 -1.28 -3.30 9.65
C THR A 28 -0.82 -4.19 8.50
N ALA A 29 -1.27 -3.92 7.27
CA ALA A 29 -0.81 -4.64 6.08
C ALA A 29 0.68 -4.41 5.76
N VAL A 30 1.20 -3.22 6.09
CA VAL A 30 2.61 -2.83 5.88
C VAL A 30 3.33 -2.49 7.17
N ASP A 31 2.67 -2.71 8.31
CA ASP A 31 3.15 -2.43 9.66
C ASP A 31 3.77 -1.03 9.82
N ALA A 32 3.07 0.00 9.34
CA ALA A 32 3.59 1.37 9.34
C ALA A 32 2.52 2.45 9.48
N PHE A 33 2.90 3.62 10.00
CA PHE A 33 2.07 4.82 9.94
C PHE A 33 1.96 5.31 8.50
N VAL A 34 0.73 5.59 8.06
CA VAL A 34 0.43 6.06 6.71
C VAL A 34 0.06 7.53 6.69
N GLN A 35 0.04 8.13 5.51
CA GLN A 35 -0.40 9.51 5.35
C GLN A 35 -1.93 9.63 5.53
N PRO A 36 -2.45 10.80 5.95
CA PRO A 36 -3.88 11.04 6.08
C PRO A 36 -4.67 10.72 4.81
N MET A 37 -4.18 11.10 3.63
CA MET A 37 -4.85 10.80 2.36
C MET A 37 -5.03 9.28 2.13
N ARG A 38 -4.05 8.48 2.57
CA ARG A 38 -4.16 7.02 2.49
C ARG A 38 -5.22 6.49 3.46
N ALA A 39 -5.30 7.08 4.64
CA ALA A 39 -6.34 6.76 5.60
C ALA A 39 -7.73 7.10 5.06
N ASP A 40 -7.88 8.18 4.29
CA ASP A 40 -9.15 8.55 3.66
C ASP A 40 -9.61 7.50 2.62
N VAL A 41 -8.69 6.97 1.80
CA VAL A 41 -8.98 5.82 0.90
C VAL A 41 -9.46 4.62 1.71
N CYS A 42 -8.70 4.22 2.73
CA CYS A 42 -9.03 3.09 3.58
C CYS A 42 -10.35 3.27 4.35
N ALA A 43 -10.71 4.50 4.70
CA ALA A 43 -11.95 4.87 5.36
C ALA A 43 -13.13 5.07 4.40
N LYS A 44 -12.96 4.77 3.11
CA LYS A 44 -13.99 4.92 2.06
C LYS A 44 -14.58 6.33 1.99
N ARG A 45 -13.78 7.34 2.31
CA ARG A 45 -14.22 8.74 2.23
C ARG A 45 -14.15 9.20 0.79
N TYR A 46 -15.02 10.13 0.41
CA TYR A 46 -15.01 10.75 -0.92
C TYR A 46 -15.21 9.75 -2.07
N ASP A 47 -15.99 8.68 -1.85
CA ASP A 47 -16.24 7.62 -2.84
C ASP A 47 -14.98 6.83 -3.27
N LEU A 48 -13.95 6.84 -2.43
CA LEU A 48 -12.74 6.04 -2.62
C LEU A 48 -12.96 4.60 -2.17
N ASP A 49 -12.32 3.65 -2.84
CA ASP A 49 -12.44 2.22 -2.56
C ASP A 49 -11.06 1.58 -2.32
N PRO A 50 -10.82 0.98 -1.14
CA PRO A 50 -9.59 0.22 -0.88
C PRO A 50 -9.31 -0.88 -1.89
N GLU A 51 -10.35 -1.50 -2.47
CA GLU A 51 -10.20 -2.60 -3.43
C GLU A 51 -9.59 -2.13 -4.76
N SER A 52 -9.84 -0.89 -5.18
CA SER A 52 -9.28 -0.30 -6.41
C SER A 52 -8.11 0.65 -6.17
N ASP A 53 -8.20 1.48 -5.13
CA ASP A 53 -7.41 2.71 -4.96
C ASP A 53 -6.28 2.59 -3.93
N CYS A 54 -6.18 1.45 -3.22
CA CYS A 54 -5.13 1.21 -2.23
C CYS A 54 -4.25 0.04 -2.61
N GLU A 55 -2.99 0.31 -2.98
CA GLU A 55 -2.03 -0.74 -3.33
C GLU A 55 -1.72 -1.69 -2.17
N PHE A 56 -1.74 -1.20 -0.92
CA PHE A 56 -1.47 -2.03 0.26
C PHE A 56 -2.62 -2.99 0.56
N TYR A 57 -3.86 -2.52 0.43
CA TYR A 57 -5.04 -3.38 0.61
C TYR A 57 -5.02 -4.50 -0.44
N ARG A 58 -4.84 -4.13 -1.72
CA ARG A 58 -4.77 -5.10 -2.82
C ARG A 58 -3.64 -6.11 -2.62
N GLY A 59 -2.45 -5.64 -2.26
CA GLY A 59 -1.31 -6.49 -1.94
C GLY A 59 -1.62 -7.48 -0.81
N ALA A 60 -2.22 -7.01 0.29
CA ALA A 60 -2.56 -7.84 1.44
C ALA A 60 -3.70 -8.84 1.16
N LYS A 61 -4.66 -8.49 0.31
CA LYS A 61 -5.75 -9.40 -0.12
C LYS A 61 -5.31 -10.39 -1.22
N GLY A 62 -4.06 -10.32 -1.68
CA GLY A 62 -3.58 -11.13 -2.80
C GLY A 62 -4.19 -10.75 -4.15
N ALA A 63 -4.81 -9.58 -4.25
CA ALA A 63 -5.22 -8.99 -5.53
C ALA A 63 -3.95 -8.47 -6.20
N GLY A 64 -3.36 -9.32 -7.05
CA GLY A 64 -2.03 -9.16 -7.64
C GLY A 64 -1.64 -7.72 -8.02
N SER A 65 -0.37 -7.42 -7.75
CA SER A 65 0.29 -6.21 -8.26
C SER A 65 0.28 -6.24 -9.79
N ILE A 66 -0.03 -5.13 -10.44
CA ILE A 66 0.01 -5.01 -11.91
C ILE A 66 1.44 -5.06 -12.48
N THR A 67 2.44 -5.33 -11.65
CA THR A 67 3.86 -5.40 -12.04
C THR A 67 4.21 -6.66 -12.85
N GLY A 68 3.23 -7.27 -13.52
CA GLY A 68 3.44 -8.18 -14.65
C GLY A 68 3.94 -7.44 -15.90
N PHE A 69 4.98 -6.62 -15.76
CA PHE A 69 5.88 -6.35 -16.87
C PHE A 69 6.97 -7.42 -16.80
N ASP A 70 6.63 -8.63 -17.24
CA ASP A 70 7.62 -9.59 -17.70
C ASP A 70 8.31 -8.93 -18.89
N GLY A 71 9.43 -8.26 -18.61
CA GLY A 71 10.37 -7.78 -19.62
C GLY A 71 10.98 -8.99 -20.32
N ALA A 72 10.21 -9.62 -21.20
CA ALA A 72 10.70 -10.60 -22.16
C ALA A 72 11.73 -9.88 -23.04
N GLY A 73 12.96 -10.40 -22.97
CA GLY A 73 14.16 -9.72 -23.41
C GLY A 73 14.31 -9.57 -24.93
N THR A 74 15.29 -8.75 -25.28
CA THR A 74 16.20 -9.02 -26.38
C THR A 74 17.58 -8.54 -25.95
N THR A 75 18.43 -9.49 -25.58
CA THR A 75 19.87 -9.29 -25.60
C THR A 75 20.30 -9.55 -27.03
N ASP A 76 20.38 -8.51 -27.84
CA ASP A 76 21.13 -8.60 -29.08
C ASP A 76 22.59 -8.30 -28.76
N SER A 77 23.33 -9.36 -28.47
CA SER A 77 24.79 -9.35 -28.48
C SER A 77 25.24 -9.69 -29.89
N GLU A 78 25.39 -8.69 -30.76
CA GLU A 78 26.23 -8.85 -31.95
C GLU A 78 27.66 -8.42 -31.62
N ALA A 79 28.49 -9.44 -31.42
CA ALA A 79 29.95 -9.37 -31.49
C ALA A 79 30.39 -9.44 -32.96
N GLY A 80 31.35 -8.57 -33.32
CA GLY A 80 32.12 -8.65 -34.57
C GLY A 80 32.63 -7.25 -34.94
N GLY A 81 33.91 -6.92 -34.97
CA GLY A 81 35.09 -7.73 -35.24
C GLY A 81 35.76 -7.18 -36.49
N SER A 82 36.70 -6.24 -36.34
CA SER A 82 37.94 -6.03 -37.11
C SER A 82 38.61 -4.73 -36.69
#